data_AF-A0A2S9FID2-F1
#
_entry.id   AF-A0A2S9FID2-F1
#
_cell.length_a   1.000
_cell.length_b   1.000
_cell.length_c   1.000
_cell.angle_alpha   90.00
_cell.angle_beta   90.00
_cell.angle_gamma   90.00
#
_symmetry.space_group_name_H-M   'P 1'
#
loop_
_entity.id
_entity.type
_entity.pdbx_description
1 polymer ?
#
loop_
_entity_poly.entity_id
_entity_poly.type
_entity_poly.pdbx_seq_one_letter_code
_entity_poly.pdbx_strand_id
1 'polypeptide(L)'
;RQSVEERNHALMFVQYLIDRGVQTEIPALEPVRNAFETPRDAIGLALDLERSVTDQISRLAGTARDEGDYLGEQFLQWFLKEQVEEVAMMTTLVRIAERAGADLFHLEDYVAREISAGSADPSAPKAAGGAV
;
A
#
# COMPACT_ATOMS: atom_id res chain seq x y z
N ARG A 1 3.64 -6.97 -8.73
CA ARG A 1 3.90 -5.53 -8.89
C ARG A 1 3.57 -4.81 -7.60
N GLN A 2 2.33 -4.88 -7.12
CA GLN A 2 1.92 -4.36 -5.80
C GLN A 2 2.93 -4.65 -4.68
N SER A 3 3.41 -5.91 -4.58
CA SER A 3 4.41 -6.29 -3.57
C SER A 3 5.75 -5.53 -3.65
N VAL A 4 6.14 -5.06 -4.84
CA VAL A 4 7.35 -4.23 -5.04
C VAL A 4 7.06 -2.78 -4.66
N GLU A 5 5.88 -2.26 -4.99
CA GLU A 5 5.40 -0.94 -4.56
C GLU A 5 5.36 -0.86 -3.02
N GLU A 6 4.78 -1.85 -2.33
CA GLU A 6 4.79 -1.91 -0.86
C GLU A 6 6.19 -2.03 -0.25
N ARG A 7 7.09 -2.77 -0.91
CA ARG A 7 8.49 -2.79 -0.51
C ARG A 7 9.12 -1.39 -0.64
N ASN A 8 8.80 -0.65 -1.69
CA ASN A 8 9.28 0.71 -1.88
C ASN A 8 8.71 1.63 -0.78
N HIS A 9 7.44 1.48 -0.39
CA HIS A 9 6.83 2.20 0.74
C HIS A 9 7.61 1.95 2.04
N ALA A 10 7.90 0.69 2.37
CA ALA A 10 8.71 0.35 3.55
C ALA A 10 10.10 1.02 3.51
N LEU A 11 10.74 1.06 2.34
CA LEU A 11 12.05 1.69 2.16
C LEU A 11 12.00 3.23 2.19
N MET A 12 10.85 3.84 1.88
CA MET A 12 10.64 5.29 2.10
C MET A 12 10.60 5.62 3.59
N PHE A 13 9.97 4.79 4.42
CA PHE A 13 10.02 4.93 5.88
C PHE A 13 11.45 4.79 6.41
N VAL A 14 12.19 3.78 5.93
CA VAL A 14 13.61 3.60 6.29
C VAL A 14 14.43 4.84 5.91
N GLN A 15 14.24 5.36 4.69
CA GLN A 15 14.95 6.57 4.25
C GLN A 15 14.61 7.78 5.12
N TYR A 16 13.33 7.98 5.45
CA TYR A 16 12.89 9.08 6.31
C TYR A 16 13.56 9.04 7.69
N LEU A 17 13.64 7.86 8.31
CA LEU A 17 14.31 7.70 9.59
C LEU A 17 15.83 7.94 9.49
N ILE A 18 16.48 7.46 8.42
CA ILE A 18 17.90 7.74 8.14
C ILE A 18 18.15 9.24 7.99
N ASP A 19 17.32 9.96 7.22
CA ASP A 19 17.46 11.39 6.98
C ASP A 19 17.29 12.21 8.28
N ARG A 20 16.59 11.65 9.27
CA ARG A 20 16.41 12.21 10.60
C ARG A 20 17.43 11.75 11.64
N GLY A 21 18.40 10.93 11.26
CA GLY A 21 19.41 10.39 12.18
C GLY A 21 18.82 9.46 13.25
N VAL A 22 17.66 8.85 12.99
CA VAL A 22 17.01 7.91 13.90
C VAL A 22 17.54 6.50 13.63
N GLN A 23 17.94 5.79 14.69
CA GLN A 23 18.35 4.39 14.56
C GLN A 23 17.19 3.57 13.97
N THR A 24 17.48 2.85 12.89
CA THR A 24 16.49 2.08 12.14
C THR A 24 16.94 0.63 12.06
N GLU A 25 16.00 -0.30 12.20
CA GLU A 25 16.22 -1.73 12.09
C GLU A 25 15.31 -2.32 11.00
N ILE A 26 15.79 -3.34 10.30
CA ILE A 26 14.97 -4.09 9.34
C ILE A 26 14.40 -5.31 10.07
N PRO A 27 13.08 -5.35 10.32
CA PRO A 27 12.49 -6.42 11.13
C PRO A 27 12.36 -7.73 10.34
N ALA A 28 12.21 -8.83 11.09
CA ALA A 28 11.71 -10.09 10.52
C ALA A 28 10.21 -9.97 10.18
N LEU A 29 9.76 -10.76 9.21
CA LEU A 29 8.35 -10.82 8.81
C LEU A 29 7.66 -12.03 9.44
N GLU A 30 6.39 -11.84 9.81
CA GLU A 30 5.53 -12.94 10.23
C GLU A 30 5.11 -13.81 9.03
N PRO A 31 4.72 -15.09 9.27
CA PRO A 31 4.19 -15.94 8.22
C PRO A 31 2.94 -15.33 7.58
N VAL A 32 2.90 -15.29 6.25
CA VAL A 32 1.74 -14.81 5.48
C VAL A 32 0.83 -15.96 5.04
N ARG A 33 -0.45 -15.66 4.81
CA ARG A 33 -1.42 -16.62 4.28
C ARG A 33 -1.08 -16.98 2.83
N ASN A 34 -0.95 -18.28 2.56
CA ASN A 34 -0.61 -18.81 1.22
C ASN A 34 -1.73 -19.63 0.57
N ALA A 35 -2.77 -19.99 1.31
CA ALA A 35 -3.89 -20.81 0.81
C ALA A 35 -5.20 -20.02 0.79
N PHE A 36 -5.89 -20.09 -0.34
CA PHE A 36 -7.16 -19.40 -0.62
C PHE A 36 -8.10 -20.36 -1.36
N GLU A 37 -9.39 -20.28 -1.06
CA GLU A 37 -10.39 -21.15 -1.72
C GLU A 37 -10.75 -20.61 -3.11
N THR A 38 -10.83 -19.28 -3.24
CA THR A 38 -11.10 -18.60 -4.50
C THR A 38 -10.17 -17.40 -4.72
N PRO A 39 -9.97 -16.95 -5.98
CA PRO A 39 -9.26 -15.71 -6.27
C PRO A 39 -9.87 -14.49 -5.56
N ARG A 40 -11.21 -14.47 -5.42
CA ARG A 40 -11.92 -13.41 -4.69
C ARG A 40 -11.49 -13.33 -3.23
N ASP A 41 -11.21 -14.46 -2.58
CA ASP A 41 -10.75 -14.45 -1.17
C ASP A 41 -9.36 -13.84 -1.01
N ALA A 42 -8.47 -14.06 -1.98
CA ALA A 42 -7.15 -13.44 -1.98
C ALA A 42 -7.24 -11.92 -2.18
N ILE A 43 -8.07 -11.47 -3.13
CA ILE A 43 -8.31 -10.05 -3.37
C ILE A 43 -9.00 -9.39 -2.17
N GLY A 44 -9.94 -10.10 -1.52
CA GLY A 44 -10.58 -9.65 -0.29
C GLY A 44 -9.59 -9.44 0.85
N LEU A 45 -8.65 -10.37 1.05
CA LEU A 45 -7.57 -10.21 2.02
C LEU A 45 -6.70 -8.98 1.70
N ALA A 46 -6.35 -8.77 0.43
CA ALA A 46 -5.57 -7.59 0.02
C ALA A 46 -6.30 -6.28 0.39
N LEU A 47 -7.60 -6.18 0.12
CA LEU A 47 -8.41 -5.03 0.52
C LEU A 47 -8.41 -4.80 2.05
N ASP A 48 -8.52 -5.87 2.84
CA ASP A 48 -8.51 -5.76 4.29
C ASP A 48 -7.13 -5.33 4.83
N LEU A 49 -6.06 -5.80 4.21
CA LEU A 49 -4.71 -5.33 4.50
C LEU A 49 -4.55 -3.84 4.18
N GLU A 50 -5.00 -3.38 3.02
CA GLU A 50 -4.92 -1.95 2.65
C GLU A 50 -5.71 -1.04 3.59
N ARG A 51 -6.88 -1.51 4.07
CA ARG A 51 -7.64 -0.79 5.10
C ARG A 51 -6.87 -0.70 6.41
N SER A 52 -6.26 -1.81 6.84
CA SER A 52 -5.42 -1.83 8.04
C SER A 52 -4.22 -0.89 7.90
N VAL A 53 -3.55 -0.85 6.74
CA VAL A 53 -2.44 0.08 6.49
C VAL A 53 -2.95 1.52 6.53
N THR A 54 -4.10 1.81 5.91
CA THR A 54 -4.74 3.14 5.97
C THR A 54 -4.96 3.62 7.40
N ASP A 55 -5.48 2.75 8.27
CA ASP A 55 -5.69 3.07 9.68
C ASP A 55 -4.37 3.33 10.41
N GLN A 56 -3.33 2.54 10.12
CA GLN A 56 -1.99 2.71 10.70
C GLN A 56 -1.36 4.03 10.28
N ILE A 57 -1.40 4.39 8.98
CA ILE A 57 -0.88 5.65 8.45
C ILE A 57 -1.65 6.84 9.05
N SER A 58 -2.98 6.75 9.14
CA SER A 58 -3.81 7.79 9.76
C SER A 58 -3.46 7.99 11.23
N ARG A 59 -3.23 6.90 11.97
CA ARG A 59 -2.81 6.94 13.37
C ARG A 59 -1.42 7.56 13.53
N LEU A 60 -0.48 7.22 12.65
CA LEU A 60 0.86 7.84 12.65
C LEU A 60 0.75 9.35 12.42
N ALA A 61 -0.09 9.80 11.47
CA ALA A 61 -0.27 11.21 11.17
C ALA A 61 -0.90 11.96 12.34
N GLY A 62 -1.90 11.35 12.99
CA GLY A 62 -2.49 11.88 14.22
C GLY A 62 -1.48 11.99 15.36
N THR A 63 -0.66 10.96 15.57
CA THR A 63 0.38 10.95 16.61
C THR A 63 1.42 12.04 16.35
N ALA A 64 1.89 12.20 15.11
CA ALA A 64 2.83 13.25 14.73
C ALA A 64 2.25 14.65 15.01
N ARG A 65 0.96 14.86 14.69
CA ARG A 65 0.26 16.11 15.01
C ARG A 65 0.16 16.35 16.52
N ASP A 66 -0.25 15.35 17.28
CA ASP A 66 -0.44 15.45 18.73
C ASP A 66 0.88 15.75 19.46
N GLU A 67 2.01 15.24 18.94
CA GLU A 67 3.35 15.48 19.46
C GLU A 67 4.01 16.76 18.89
N GLY A 68 3.37 17.44 17.94
CA GLY A 68 3.93 18.61 17.26
C GLY A 68 5.09 18.29 16.30
N ASP A 69 5.23 17.04 15.85
CA ASP A 69 6.17 16.63 14.82
C ASP A 69 5.62 16.94 13.42
N TYR A 70 5.71 18.21 13.03
CA TYR A 70 5.26 18.65 11.72
C TYR A 70 6.04 18.03 10.55
N LEU A 71 7.28 17.58 10.77
CA LEU A 71 8.07 16.89 9.73
C LEU A 71 7.52 15.48 9.50
N GLY A 72 7.20 14.76 10.57
CA GLY A 72 6.54 13.45 10.51
C GLY A 72 5.15 13.56 9.89
N GLU A 73 4.37 14.56 10.32
CA GLU A 73 3.04 14.81 9.76
C GLU A 73 3.09 15.13 8.26
N GLN A 74 4.04 15.97 7.81
CA GLN A 74 4.23 16.28 6.40
C GLN A 74 4.64 15.05 5.59
N PHE A 75 5.57 14.24 6.10
CA PHE A 75 6.03 13.01 5.45
C PHE A 75 4.87 12.04 5.19
N LEU A 76 3.95 11.90 6.15
CA LEU A 76 2.80 11.00 6.07
C LEU A 76 1.71 11.47 5.10
N GLN A 77 1.71 12.73 4.65
CA GLN A 77 0.69 13.25 3.73
C GLN A 77 0.68 12.50 2.39
N TRP A 78 1.84 12.11 1.87
CA TRP A 78 1.91 11.34 0.63
C TRP A 78 1.27 9.96 0.81
N PHE A 79 1.58 9.26 1.89
CA PHE A 79 1.00 7.95 2.20
C PHE A 79 -0.53 8.03 2.42
N LEU A 80 -1.02 9.09 3.07
CA LEU A 80 -2.47 9.29 3.22
C LEU A 80 -3.17 9.42 1.86
N LYS A 81 -2.55 10.12 0.90
CA LYS A 81 -3.07 10.21 -0.46
C LYS A 81 -3.00 8.84 -1.16
N GLU A 82 -1.85 8.18 -1.10
CA GLU A 82 -1.63 6.87 -1.74
C GLU A 82 -2.65 5.82 -1.28
N GLN A 83 -2.87 5.72 0.04
CA GLN A 83 -3.83 4.77 0.61
C GLN A 83 -5.27 4.98 0.12
N VAL A 84 -5.66 6.21 -0.26
CA VAL A 84 -6.98 6.45 -0.87
C VAL A 84 -7.07 5.76 -2.24
N GLU A 85 -6.01 5.84 -3.04
CA GLU A 85 -5.93 5.22 -4.36
C GLU A 85 -5.87 3.69 -4.25
N GLU A 86 -5.05 3.17 -3.34
CA GLU A 86 -4.90 1.73 -3.08
C GLU A 86 -6.21 1.07 -2.62
N VAL A 87 -6.88 1.64 -1.62
CA VAL A 87 -8.17 1.12 -1.13
C VAL A 87 -9.24 1.21 -2.21
N ALA A 88 -9.25 2.26 -3.04
CA ALA A 88 -10.21 2.41 -4.14
C ALA A 88 -9.98 1.35 -5.23
N MET A 89 -8.73 1.08 -5.58
CA MET A 89 -8.34 0.04 -6.54
C MET A 89 -8.75 -1.34 -6.03
N MET A 90 -8.35 -1.71 -4.81
CA MET A 90 -8.69 -3.01 -4.22
C MET A 90 -10.20 -3.20 -4.06
N THR A 91 -10.92 -2.15 -3.65
CA THR A 91 -12.39 -2.18 -3.56
C THR A 91 -13.02 -2.46 -4.92
N THR A 92 -12.49 -1.83 -5.97
CA THR A 92 -12.97 -2.04 -7.35
C THR A 92 -12.69 -3.47 -7.79
N LEU A 93 -11.49 -3.98 -7.54
CA LEU A 93 -11.10 -5.34 -7.92
C LEU A 93 -11.96 -6.41 -7.23
N VAL A 94 -12.27 -6.24 -5.94
CA VAL A 94 -13.24 -7.11 -5.23
C VAL A 94 -14.60 -7.11 -5.93
N ARG A 95 -15.14 -5.94 -6.25
CA ARG A 95 -16.46 -5.83 -6.91
C ARG A 95 -16.48 -6.47 -8.30
N ILE A 96 -15.39 -6.36 -9.05
CA ILE A 96 -15.27 -7.00 -10.36
C ILE A 96 -15.15 -8.52 -10.21
N ALA A 97 -14.36 -9.01 -9.24
CA ALA A 97 -14.26 -10.43 -8.94
C ALA A 97 -15.62 -11.03 -8.53
N GLU A 98 -16.39 -10.33 -7.70
CA GLU A 98 -17.76 -10.72 -7.33
C GLU A 98 -18.70 -10.77 -8.54
N ARG A 99 -18.56 -9.81 -9.47
CA ARG A 99 -19.36 -9.77 -10.70
C ARG A 99 -18.99 -10.87 -11.69
N ALA A 100 -17.70 -11.17 -11.81
CA ALA A 100 -17.18 -12.22 -12.68
C ALA A 100 -17.63 -13.62 -12.22
N GLY A 101 -17.81 -13.82 -10.91
CA GLY A 101 -18.24 -15.09 -10.35
C GLY A 101 -17.23 -16.20 -10.65
N ALA A 102 -17.67 -17.25 -11.35
CA ALA A 102 -16.79 -18.34 -11.77
C ALA A 102 -16.05 -18.08 -13.09
N ASP A 103 -16.45 -17.07 -13.86
CA ASP A 103 -15.80 -16.74 -15.13
C ASP A 103 -14.62 -15.79 -14.92
N LEU A 104 -13.47 -16.36 -14.56
CA LEU A 104 -12.26 -15.61 -14.25
C LEU A 104 -11.67 -14.87 -15.45
N PHE A 105 -12.04 -15.23 -16.69
CA PHE A 105 -11.55 -14.50 -17.87
C PHE A 105 -12.04 -13.05 -17.89
N HIS A 106 -13.26 -12.80 -17.41
CA HIS A 106 -13.77 -11.43 -17.27
C HIS A 106 -12.99 -10.60 -16.26
N LEU A 107 -12.48 -11.23 -15.19
CA LEU A 107 -11.63 -10.57 -14.20
C LEU A 107 -10.27 -10.23 -14.83
N GLU A 108 -9.64 -11.20 -15.51
CA GLU A 108 -8.35 -11.01 -16.19
C GLU A 108 -8.42 -9.93 -17.28
N ASP A 109 -9.47 -9.95 -18.12
CA ASP A 109 -9.69 -8.93 -19.15
C ASP A 109 -9.84 -7.52 -18.57
N TYR A 110 -10.49 -7.42 -17.40
CA TYR A 110 -10.60 -6.15 -16.69
C TYR A 110 -9.23 -5.68 -16.19
N VAL A 111 -8.47 -6.54 -15.52
CA VAL A 111 -7.12 -6.20 -15.02
C VAL A 111 -6.22 -5.76 -16.17
N ALA A 112 -6.19 -6.51 -17.26
CA ALA A 112 -5.33 -6.22 -18.42
C ALA A 112 -5.67 -4.89 -19.10
N ARG A 113 -6.95 -4.48 -19.08
CA ARG A 113 -7.41 -3.25 -19.74
C ARG A 113 -7.33 -2.01 -18.84
N GLU A 114 -7.72 -2.14 -17.58
CA GLU A 114 -7.98 -1.00 -16.68
C GLU A 114 -6.90 -0.81 -15.62
N ILE A 115 -6.23 -1.88 -15.18
CA ILE A 115 -5.18 -1.81 -14.17
C ILE A 115 -3.84 -1.65 -14.89
N SER A 116 -3.44 -0.40 -15.09
CA SER A 116 -2.17 -0.04 -15.71
C SER A 116 -1.22 0.63 -14.72
N ALA A 117 0.04 0.79 -15.12
CA ALA A 117 0.98 1.58 -14.34
C ALA A 117 0.56 3.03 -14.25
N GLY A 118 0.21 3.48 -13.04
CA GLY A 118 0.26 4.91 -12.74
C GLY A 118 1.65 5.47 -13.05
N SER A 119 1.70 6.72 -13.53
CA SER A 119 2.95 7.45 -13.66
C SER A 119 3.54 7.73 -12.28
N ALA A 120 4.87 7.68 -12.15
CA ALA A 120 5.55 8.01 -10.90
C ALA A 120 5.07 9.36 -10.35
N ASP A 121 4.55 9.37 -9.11
CA ASP A 121 4.15 10.59 -8.44
C ASP A 121 5.42 11.40 -8.08
N PRO A 122 5.62 12.60 -8.63
CA PRO A 122 6.82 13.40 -8.33
C PRO A 122 6.88 13.86 -6.88
N SER A 123 5.78 13.77 -6.13
CA SER A 123 5.73 14.08 -4.70
C SER A 123 6.06 12.88 -3.79
N ALA A 124 6.29 11.69 -4.36
CA ALA A 124 6.64 10.51 -3.60
C ALA A 124 7.97 10.70 -2.83
N PRO A 125 8.04 10.29 -1.56
CA PRO A 125 9.28 10.28 -0.81
C PRO A 125 10.34 9.39 -1.48
N LYS A 126 11.61 9.70 -1.22
CA LYS A 126 12.71 8.87 -1.72
C LYS A 126 12.74 7.54 -0.96
N ALA A 127 12.80 6.42 -1.69
CA ALA A 127 13.06 5.11 -1.11
C ALA A 127 14.57 4.86 -0.91
N ALA A 128 14.94 4.28 0.23
CA ALA A 128 16.31 3.84 0.48
C ALA A 128 16.73 2.75 -0.53
N GLY A 129 17.83 2.99 -1.24
CA GLY A 129 18.28 2.10 -2.33
C GLY A 129 17.61 2.34 -3.69
N GLY A 130 16.70 3.32 -3.79
CA GLY A 130 15.96 3.64 -5.00
C GLY A 130 14.69 2.80 -5.17
N ALA A 131 13.71 3.33 -5.89
CA ALA A 131 12.53 2.58 -6.31
C ALA A 131 12.92 1.61 -7.43
N VAL A 132 12.42 0.37 -7.36
CA VAL A 132 12.58 -0.70 -8.35
C VAL A 132 11.29 -0.89 -9.11
#